data_AF-A0A968UBI4-F1
#
_entry.id   AF-A0A968UBI4-F1
#
_cell.length_a   1.000
_cell.length_b   1.000
_cell.length_c   1.000
_cell.angle_alpha   90.00
_cell.angle_beta   90.00
_cell.angle_gamma   90.00
#
_symmetry.space_group_name_H-M   'P 1'
#
loop_
_entity.id
_entity.type
_entity.pdbx_description
1 polymer ?
#
loop_
_entity_poly.entity_id
_entity_poly.type
_entity_poly.pdbx_seq_one_letter_code
_entity_poly.pdbx_strand_id
1 'polypeptide(L)'
;MFASGYGRNYSTDEEEIQAVEHRGPHDPENPAETWWPTTLDFEAAAGAHGGRARGVASMDDMIQLIQRQRGLSEVRLFTHGARYEIQFGRGGNLTRESRLPDVSAHFSSGGRIIFYACNAGYDATFFQALANQLRVSVCGFSRGVRWSIEWDPARRVITSRGLHGRALPSPSICSDPEPR
;
A
#
# COMPACT_ATOMS: atom_id res chain seq x y z
N MET A 1 0.51 7.17 -4.68
CA MET A 1 1.49 7.33 -3.58
C MET A 1 2.02 5.95 -3.22
N PHE A 2 3.19 5.86 -2.64
CA PHE A 2 3.75 4.60 -2.14
C PHE A 2 4.30 4.79 -0.74
N ALA A 3 4.18 3.79 0.11
CA ALA A 3 4.82 3.81 1.41
C ALA A 3 6.34 3.68 1.23
N SER A 4 7.07 4.54 1.93
CA SER A 4 8.52 4.66 1.83
C SER A 4 9.18 4.45 3.17
N GLY A 5 10.50 4.22 3.14
CA GLY A 5 11.30 3.96 4.34
C GLY A 5 11.55 2.48 4.61
N TYR A 6 11.00 1.58 3.78
CA TYR A 6 11.35 0.17 3.76
C TYR A 6 12.64 -0.01 2.96
N GLY A 7 13.73 -0.31 3.67
CA GLY A 7 15.02 -0.60 3.05
C GLY A 7 14.98 -1.89 2.23
N ARG A 8 15.94 -2.04 1.32
CA ARG A 8 16.17 -3.31 0.66
C ARG A 8 16.82 -4.28 1.65
N ASN A 9 16.21 -5.45 1.85
CA ASN A 9 16.71 -6.47 2.78
C ASN A 9 17.83 -7.33 2.21
N TYR A 10 18.13 -7.18 0.92
CA TYR A 10 19.03 -8.03 0.15
C TYR A 10 20.13 -7.19 -0.49
N SER A 11 21.36 -7.71 -0.49
CA SER A 11 22.52 -7.02 -1.07
C SER A 11 22.57 -7.17 -2.59
N THR A 12 21.96 -8.22 -3.13
CA THR A 12 21.91 -8.49 -4.57
C THR A 12 20.51 -8.87 -5.04
N ASP A 13 20.27 -8.73 -6.34
CA ASP A 13 19.03 -9.18 -6.99
C ASP A 13 18.82 -10.68 -6.85
N GLU A 14 19.90 -11.45 -6.82
CA GLU A 14 19.83 -12.91 -6.73
C GLU A 14 19.49 -13.40 -5.33
N GLU A 15 20.02 -12.74 -4.28
CA GLU A 15 19.57 -12.97 -2.90
C GLU A 15 18.08 -12.66 -2.75
N GLU A 16 17.61 -11.57 -3.38
CA GLU A 16 16.19 -11.21 -3.39
C GLU A 16 15.33 -12.25 -4.10
N ILE A 17 15.75 -12.75 -5.27
CA ILE A 17 15.05 -13.82 -5.99
C ILE A 17 15.06 -15.14 -5.22
N GLN A 18 16.17 -15.52 -4.61
CA GLN A 18 16.22 -16.69 -3.74
C GLN A 18 15.21 -16.56 -2.61
N ALA A 19 15.09 -15.40 -1.97
CA ALA A 19 14.08 -15.17 -0.94
C ALA A 19 12.63 -15.22 -1.47
N VAL A 20 12.39 -14.84 -2.74
CA VAL A 20 11.08 -15.00 -3.39
C VAL A 20 10.75 -16.48 -3.63
N GLU A 21 11.73 -17.28 -4.06
CA GLU A 21 11.57 -18.70 -4.38
C GLU A 21 11.42 -19.58 -3.13
N HIS A 22 12.10 -19.23 -2.03
CA HIS A 22 12.06 -19.97 -0.76
C HIS A 22 10.87 -19.60 0.13
N ARG A 23 9.77 -19.07 -0.43
CA ARG A 23 8.55 -18.78 0.35
C ARG A 23 8.00 -20.05 1.00
N GLY A 24 8.37 -20.27 2.25
CA GLY A 24 7.65 -21.15 3.16
C GLY A 24 6.20 -20.66 3.37
N PRO A 25 5.37 -21.39 4.14
CA PRO A 25 4.08 -20.86 4.56
C PRO A 25 4.30 -19.48 5.18
N HIS A 26 3.58 -18.46 4.67
CA HIS A 26 3.71 -17.07 5.09
C HIS A 26 3.63 -16.98 6.62
N ASP A 27 4.77 -16.83 7.28
CA ASP A 27 4.84 -16.39 8.66
C ASP A 27 4.92 -14.85 8.65
N PRO A 28 3.81 -14.15 8.91
CA PRO A 28 3.82 -12.69 8.97
C PRO A 28 4.69 -12.16 10.12
N GLU A 29 5.12 -13.01 11.06
CA GLU A 29 5.96 -12.66 12.21
C GLU A 29 7.48 -12.79 11.91
N ASN A 30 7.88 -13.44 10.81
CA ASN A 30 9.28 -13.60 10.42
C ASN A 30 9.57 -13.12 8.98
N PRO A 31 9.71 -11.79 8.78
CA PRO A 31 9.91 -11.19 7.45
C PRO A 31 11.29 -11.48 6.83
N ALA A 32 12.23 -12.09 7.56
CA ALA A 32 13.52 -12.51 7.01
C ALA A 32 13.44 -13.84 6.25
N GLU A 33 12.46 -14.70 6.55
CA GLU A 33 12.27 -16.02 5.94
C GLU A 33 11.34 -16.01 4.72
N THR A 34 10.68 -14.87 4.46
CA THR A 34 9.81 -14.69 3.30
C THR A 34 10.19 -13.40 2.61
N TRP A 35 10.10 -13.33 1.28
CA TRP A 35 10.29 -12.06 0.59
C TRP A 35 9.15 -11.08 0.92
N TRP A 36 9.49 -9.82 1.20
CA TRP A 36 8.57 -8.73 1.46
C TRP A 36 8.80 -7.60 0.43
N PRO A 37 7.74 -7.03 -0.16
CA PRO A 37 7.88 -5.83 -0.96
C PRO A 37 8.59 -4.73 -0.15
N THR A 38 9.37 -3.91 -0.81
CA THR A 38 10.12 -2.80 -0.23
C THR A 38 9.65 -1.49 -0.84
N THR A 39 10.30 -0.38 -0.47
CA THR A 39 10.02 0.93 -1.08
C THR A 39 10.15 0.88 -2.61
N LEU A 40 11.11 0.12 -3.14
CA LEU A 40 11.34 -0.01 -4.58
C LEU A 40 10.16 -0.67 -5.30
N ASP A 41 9.56 -1.68 -4.67
CA ASP A 41 8.44 -2.42 -5.24
C ASP A 41 7.16 -1.56 -5.23
N PHE A 42 6.90 -0.86 -4.11
CA PHE A 42 5.77 0.06 -4.01
C PHE A 42 5.90 1.25 -4.96
N GLU A 43 7.11 1.80 -5.11
CA GLU A 43 7.39 2.88 -6.06
C GLU A 43 7.14 2.44 -7.50
N ALA A 44 7.66 1.27 -7.89
CA ALA A 44 7.45 0.71 -9.22
C ALA A 44 5.95 0.52 -9.53
N ALA A 45 5.18 -0.05 -8.58
CA ALA A 45 3.73 -0.19 -8.73
C ALA A 45 3.02 1.17 -8.82
N ALA A 46 3.43 2.14 -8.00
CA ALA A 46 2.86 3.48 -8.04
C ALA A 46 3.13 4.20 -9.37
N GLY A 47 4.33 4.05 -9.94
CA GLY A 47 4.70 4.63 -11.23
C GLY A 47 4.02 3.95 -12.42
N ALA A 48 3.80 2.63 -12.35
CA ALA A 48 3.08 1.89 -13.39
C ALA A 48 1.58 2.27 -13.46
N HIS A 49 1.01 2.73 -12.34
CA HIS A 49 -0.43 2.97 -12.19
C HIS A 49 -0.80 4.41 -11.84
N GLY A 50 0.11 5.35 -12.03
CA GLY A 50 -0.12 6.76 -11.81
C GLY A 50 1.10 7.52 -12.28
N GLY A 51 0.93 8.76 -12.72
CA GLY A 51 2.03 9.55 -13.27
C GLY A 51 3.16 9.79 -12.24
N ARG A 52 3.20 10.96 -11.62
CA ARG A 52 4.29 11.31 -10.71
C ARG A 52 4.07 10.69 -9.32
N ALA A 53 4.57 9.46 -9.13
CA ALA A 53 4.55 8.76 -7.86
C ALA A 53 5.25 9.58 -6.74
N ARG A 54 4.76 9.44 -5.51
CA ARG A 54 5.24 10.13 -4.31
C ARG A 54 5.36 9.15 -3.17
N GLY A 55 6.56 9.07 -2.58
CA GLY A 55 6.80 8.34 -1.34
C GLY A 55 6.20 9.09 -0.16
N VAL A 56 5.55 8.36 0.74
CA VAL A 56 5.07 8.83 2.03
C VAL A 56 5.69 7.95 3.11
N ALA A 57 6.39 8.52 4.09
CA ALA A 57 7.04 7.74 5.14
C ALA A 57 6.12 7.54 6.34
N SER A 58 5.01 8.29 6.42
CA SER A 58 4.02 8.27 7.49
C SER A 58 2.61 8.58 6.97
N MET A 59 1.62 8.38 7.85
CA MET A 59 0.25 8.82 7.60
C MET A 59 0.16 10.35 7.48
N ASP A 60 0.89 11.08 8.31
CA ASP A 60 0.92 12.55 8.27
C ASP A 60 1.47 13.07 6.94
N ASP A 61 2.51 12.42 6.38
CA ASP A 61 3.02 12.76 5.05
C ASP A 61 1.94 12.57 3.97
N MET A 62 1.19 11.46 4.05
CA MET A 62 0.10 11.19 3.13
C MET A 62 -0.99 12.27 3.23
N ILE A 63 -1.43 12.60 4.44
CA ILE A 63 -2.42 13.64 4.69
C ILE A 63 -1.93 14.99 4.16
N GLN A 64 -0.69 15.38 4.45
CA GLN A 64 -0.13 16.63 3.96
C GLN A 64 -0.08 16.67 2.43
N LEU A 65 0.25 15.55 1.76
CA LEU A 65 0.23 15.49 0.29
C LEU A 65 -1.19 15.61 -0.27
N ILE A 66 -2.18 14.97 0.34
CA ILE A 66 -3.60 15.10 -0.03
C ILE A 66 -4.04 16.57 0.12
N GLN A 67 -3.73 17.18 1.26
CA GLN A 67 -4.16 18.55 1.59
C GLN A 67 -3.58 19.62 0.65
N ARG A 68 -2.44 19.33 0.00
CA ARG A 68 -1.82 20.20 -1.02
C ARG A 68 -2.48 20.12 -2.40
N GLN A 69 -3.38 19.16 -2.62
CA GLN A 69 -4.11 19.00 -3.86
C GLN A 69 -5.58 19.42 -3.69
N ARG A 70 -6.30 19.54 -4.81
CA ARG A 70 -7.74 19.81 -4.86
C ARG A 70 -8.37 18.98 -5.96
N GLY A 71 -9.65 18.66 -5.82
CA GLY A 71 -10.40 17.91 -6.83
C GLY A 71 -9.87 16.49 -7.06
N LEU A 72 -9.28 15.86 -6.04
CA LEU A 72 -8.82 14.48 -6.14
C LEU A 72 -10.03 13.55 -6.34
N SER A 73 -10.04 12.77 -7.42
CA SER A 73 -11.04 11.71 -7.61
C SER A 73 -10.58 10.39 -6.98
N GLU A 74 -9.27 10.15 -6.93
CA GLU A 74 -8.73 8.90 -6.39
C GLU A 74 -7.31 9.10 -5.86
N VAL A 75 -7.04 8.54 -4.69
CA VAL A 75 -5.69 8.41 -4.13
C VAL A 75 -5.40 6.93 -3.94
N ARG A 76 -4.36 6.44 -4.62
CA ARG A 76 -3.86 5.06 -4.46
C ARG A 76 -2.66 5.06 -3.54
N LEU A 77 -2.64 4.21 -2.52
CA LEU A 77 -1.47 3.96 -1.68
C LEU A 77 -1.06 2.49 -1.78
N PHE A 78 0.18 2.26 -2.22
CA PHE A 78 0.82 0.95 -2.23
C PHE A 78 1.67 0.80 -0.98
N THR A 79 1.43 -0.25 -0.20
CA THR A 79 2.00 -0.34 1.15
C THR A 79 2.00 -1.77 1.72
N HIS A 80 2.52 -1.95 2.93
CA HIS A 80 2.26 -3.12 3.75
C HIS A 80 0.98 -2.96 4.57
N GLY A 81 0.46 -4.09 5.00
CA GLY A 81 -0.66 -4.18 5.89
C GLY A 81 -0.50 -5.35 6.85
N ALA A 82 -1.30 -5.34 7.90
CA ALA A 82 -1.60 -6.51 8.71
C ALA A 82 -3.07 -6.42 9.18
N ARG A 83 -3.50 -7.35 10.04
CA ARG A 83 -4.87 -7.33 10.57
C ARG A 83 -5.10 -6.03 11.35
N TYR A 84 -6.04 -5.20 10.88
CA TYR A 84 -6.42 -3.91 11.49
C TYR A 84 -5.36 -2.80 11.48
N GLU A 85 -4.33 -2.92 10.64
CA GLU A 85 -3.34 -1.85 10.50
C GLU A 85 -2.79 -1.68 9.08
N ILE A 86 -2.58 -0.43 8.67
CA ILE A 86 -1.84 -0.07 7.47
C ILE A 86 -0.48 0.44 7.92
N GLN A 87 0.60 -0.14 7.40
CA GLN A 87 1.94 0.19 7.88
C GLN A 87 2.58 1.27 6.99
N PHE A 88 3.47 2.06 7.57
CA PHE A 88 4.35 2.97 6.85
C PHE A 88 5.78 2.73 7.33
N GLY A 89 6.78 2.81 6.46
CA GLY A 89 8.13 2.32 6.76
C GLY A 89 8.71 2.87 8.05
N ARG A 90 8.77 4.21 8.18
CA ARG A 90 9.31 4.87 9.39
C ARG A 90 8.26 5.55 10.24
N GLY A 91 7.05 5.73 9.72
CA GLY A 91 5.99 6.53 10.33
C GLY A 91 5.00 5.75 11.19
N GLY A 92 5.28 4.48 11.47
CA GLY A 92 4.43 3.61 12.27
C GLY A 92 3.20 3.12 11.51
N ASN A 93 2.19 2.70 12.29
CA ASN A 93 1.02 1.99 11.78
C ASN A 93 -0.24 2.85 11.95
N LEU A 94 -1.04 2.92 10.89
CA LEU A 94 -2.40 3.43 10.93
C LEU A 94 -3.33 2.34 11.44
N THR A 95 -3.94 2.56 12.59
CA THR A 95 -4.94 1.68 13.19
C THR A 95 -6.31 2.35 13.26
N ARG A 96 -7.35 1.63 13.70
CA ARG A 96 -8.71 2.20 13.89
C ARG A 96 -8.74 3.30 14.98
N GLU A 97 -7.80 3.30 15.91
CA GLU A 97 -7.66 4.27 17.00
C GLU A 97 -6.88 5.52 16.61
N SER A 98 -6.20 5.49 15.47
CA SER A 98 -5.48 6.66 14.95
C SER A 98 -6.46 7.80 14.73
N ARG A 99 -6.05 9.02 15.10
CA ARG A 99 -6.86 10.24 14.90
C ARG A 99 -6.48 10.87 13.58
N LEU A 100 -7.42 10.91 12.64
CA LEU A 100 -7.20 11.44 11.30
C LEU A 100 -8.03 12.69 11.06
N PRO A 101 -7.50 13.69 10.35
CA PRO A 101 -8.28 14.85 9.97
C PRO A 101 -9.26 14.52 8.84
N ASP A 102 -10.32 15.31 8.77
CA ASP A 102 -11.21 15.36 7.61
C ASP A 102 -10.42 15.89 6.39
N VAL A 103 -10.41 15.12 5.30
CA VAL A 103 -9.75 15.50 4.05
C VAL A 103 -10.74 15.68 2.89
N SER A 104 -12.05 15.65 3.16
CA SER A 104 -13.11 15.68 2.13
C SER A 104 -13.05 16.92 1.24
N ALA A 105 -12.64 18.08 1.77
CA ALA A 105 -12.48 19.33 1.01
C ALA A 105 -11.40 19.26 -0.10
N HIS A 106 -10.57 18.22 -0.12
CA HIS A 106 -9.52 18.01 -1.11
C HIS A 106 -9.94 17.07 -2.25
N PHE A 107 -11.08 16.41 -2.12
CA PHE A 107 -11.60 15.46 -3.08
C PHE A 107 -12.73 16.06 -3.93
N SER A 108 -12.88 15.56 -5.15
CA SER A 108 -14.12 15.76 -5.91
C SER A 108 -15.25 14.96 -5.28
N SER A 109 -16.50 15.25 -5.65
CA SER A 109 -17.63 14.39 -5.28
C SER A 109 -17.37 12.93 -5.72
N GLY A 110 -17.63 11.97 -4.84
CA GLY A 110 -17.32 10.55 -5.06
C GLY A 110 -15.83 10.18 -5.00
N GLY A 111 -14.97 11.10 -4.56
CA GLY A 111 -13.55 10.85 -4.43
C GLY A 111 -13.22 9.82 -3.34
N ARG A 112 -12.17 9.02 -3.57
CA ARG A 112 -11.83 7.88 -2.70
C ARG A 112 -10.34 7.65 -2.48
N ILE A 113 -10.01 6.93 -1.41
CA ILE A 113 -8.67 6.43 -1.11
C ILE A 113 -8.68 4.91 -1.24
N ILE A 114 -7.71 4.33 -1.95
CA ILE A 114 -7.56 2.89 -2.14
C ILE A 114 -6.21 2.43 -1.60
N PHE A 115 -6.24 1.49 -0.67
CA PHE A 115 -5.05 0.86 -0.08
C PHE A 115 -4.75 -0.49 -0.76
N TYR A 116 -3.62 -0.56 -1.46
CA TYR A 116 -3.06 -1.78 -2.07
C TYR A 116 -1.99 -2.38 -1.14
N ALA A 117 -2.44 -3.19 -0.16
CA ALA A 117 -1.58 -3.74 0.90
C ALA A 117 -1.23 -5.23 0.72
N CYS A 118 0.02 -5.62 0.95
CA CYS A 118 0.52 -6.99 0.70
C CYS A 118 -0.02 -8.08 1.64
N ASN A 119 -0.30 -7.74 2.91
CA ASN A 119 -1.03 -8.63 3.82
C ASN A 119 -2.31 -7.91 4.21
N ALA A 120 -3.46 -8.50 3.91
CA ALA A 120 -4.73 -7.89 4.30
C ALA A 120 -5.59 -8.93 5.01
N GLY A 121 -5.88 -8.61 6.26
CA GLY A 121 -6.92 -9.19 7.11
C GLY A 121 -7.84 -8.08 7.60
N TYR A 122 -8.07 -7.07 6.77
CA TYR A 122 -8.98 -5.97 7.09
C TYR A 122 -10.42 -6.43 6.96
N ASP A 123 -11.27 -5.93 7.84
CA ASP A 123 -12.71 -6.04 7.72
C ASP A 123 -13.33 -4.69 7.36
N ALA A 124 -14.63 -4.72 7.07
CA ALA A 124 -15.40 -3.52 6.77
C ALA A 124 -15.38 -2.51 7.93
N THR A 125 -15.30 -2.98 9.18
CA THR A 125 -15.27 -2.10 10.36
C THR A 125 -14.02 -1.23 10.39
N PHE A 126 -12.85 -1.80 10.06
CA PHE A 126 -11.61 -1.03 9.93
C PHE A 126 -11.73 0.07 8.86
N PHE A 127 -12.19 -0.27 7.66
CA PHE A 127 -12.33 0.72 6.58
C PHE A 127 -13.44 1.74 6.86
N GLN A 128 -14.51 1.35 7.54
CA GLN A 128 -15.56 2.27 7.99
C GLN A 128 -15.02 3.29 8.99
N ALA A 129 -14.19 2.87 9.96
CA ALA A 129 -13.56 3.78 10.90
C ALA A 129 -12.67 4.80 10.19
N LEU A 130 -11.89 4.37 9.20
CA LEU A 130 -11.08 5.28 8.39
C LEU A 130 -11.93 6.24 7.55
N ALA A 131 -12.97 5.74 6.87
CA ALA A 131 -13.88 6.55 6.06
C ALA A 131 -14.57 7.62 6.91
N ASN A 132 -15.05 7.27 8.10
CA ASN A 132 -15.70 8.21 9.01
C ASN A 132 -14.78 9.34 9.48
N GLN A 133 -13.49 9.05 9.72
CA GLN A 133 -12.52 10.07 10.12
C GLN A 133 -12.06 10.94 8.95
N LEU A 134 -11.68 10.32 7.83
CA LEU A 134 -11.18 11.01 6.64
C LEU A 134 -12.28 11.72 5.84
N ARG A 135 -13.55 11.35 6.08
CA ARG A 135 -14.75 11.86 5.41
C ARG A 135 -14.75 11.67 3.89
N VAL A 136 -14.10 10.62 3.42
CA VAL A 136 -14.07 10.20 2.01
C VAL A 136 -14.23 8.69 1.94
N SER A 137 -14.63 8.16 0.79
CA SER A 137 -14.74 6.71 0.62
C SER A 137 -13.36 6.07 0.75
N VAL A 138 -13.26 5.00 1.52
CA VAL A 138 -12.02 4.25 1.71
C VAL A 138 -12.20 2.82 1.26
N CYS A 139 -11.30 2.35 0.42
CA CYS A 139 -11.32 1.02 -0.16
C CYS A 139 -10.02 0.26 0.10
N GLY A 140 -10.12 -1.07 0.09
CA GLY A 140 -8.99 -1.98 0.13
C GLY A 140 -9.42 -3.41 -0.11
N PHE A 141 -8.70 -4.36 0.49
CA PHE A 141 -8.86 -5.77 0.18
C PHE A 141 -9.02 -6.58 1.47
N SER A 142 -9.89 -7.60 1.44
CA SER A 142 -10.06 -8.57 2.54
C SER A 142 -8.95 -9.61 2.56
N ARG A 143 -8.17 -9.69 1.48
CA ARG A 143 -6.96 -10.52 1.31
C ARG A 143 -5.87 -9.66 0.69
N GLY A 144 -4.62 -9.89 1.08
CA GLY A 144 -3.49 -9.12 0.59
C GLY A 144 -3.39 -9.14 -0.93
N VAL A 145 -3.01 -8.00 -1.53
CA VAL A 145 -2.70 -7.97 -2.96
C VAL A 145 -1.37 -8.68 -3.22
N ARG A 146 -1.29 -9.38 -4.35
CA ARG A 146 -0.09 -10.14 -4.73
C ARG A 146 0.94 -9.21 -5.36
N TRP A 147 2.18 -9.40 -4.93
CA TRP A 147 3.36 -8.70 -5.46
C TRP A 147 4.26 -9.70 -6.19
N SER A 148 4.94 -9.23 -7.22
CA SER A 148 5.81 -10.05 -8.07
C SER A 148 7.08 -9.33 -8.47
N ILE A 149 8.11 -10.12 -8.72
CA ILE A 149 9.38 -9.72 -9.31
C ILE A 149 9.60 -10.57 -10.56
N GLU A 150 10.09 -9.95 -11.63
CA GLU A 150 10.55 -10.64 -12.84
C GLU A 150 12.08 -10.69 -12.85
N TRP A 151 12.63 -11.85 -13.19
CA TRP A 151 14.06 -12.16 -13.14
C TRP A 151 14.59 -12.53 -14.52
N ASP A 152 15.71 -11.93 -14.92
CA ASP A 152 16.50 -12.38 -16.06
C ASP A 152 17.68 -13.22 -15.55
N PRO A 153 17.61 -14.57 -15.62
CA PRO A 153 18.65 -15.44 -15.09
C PRO A 153 19.96 -15.36 -15.88
N ALA A 154 19.91 -14.96 -17.16
CA ALA A 154 21.12 -14.84 -17.98
C ALA A 154 21.95 -13.63 -17.57
N ARG A 155 21.27 -12.52 -17.22
CA ARG A 155 21.91 -11.28 -16.78
C ARG A 155 22.06 -11.16 -15.27
N ARG A 156 21.39 -12.03 -14.53
CA ARG A 156 21.32 -12.01 -13.07
C ARG A 156 20.81 -10.66 -12.55
N VAL A 157 19.76 -10.13 -13.18
CA VAL A 157 19.11 -8.86 -12.77
C VAL A 157 17.60 -8.99 -12.68
N ILE A 158 17.00 -8.26 -11.75
CA ILE A 158 15.56 -8.04 -11.66
C ILE A 158 15.16 -7.07 -12.76
N THR A 159 14.30 -7.51 -13.68
CA THR A 159 13.85 -6.71 -14.83
C THR A 159 12.58 -5.94 -14.54
N SER A 160 11.78 -6.39 -13.58
CA SER A 160 10.53 -5.73 -13.19
C SER A 160 10.18 -6.11 -11.75
N ARG A 161 9.44 -5.22 -11.07
CA ARG A 161 8.94 -5.42 -9.72
C ARG A 161 7.65 -4.62 -9.52
N GLY A 162 6.78 -5.07 -8.61
CA GLY A 162 5.54 -4.37 -8.26
C GLY A 162 4.37 -5.31 -8.02
N LEU A 163 3.15 -4.86 -8.33
CA LEU A 163 1.97 -5.71 -8.24
C LEU A 163 1.99 -6.81 -9.30
N HIS A 164 1.40 -7.95 -8.94
CA HIS A 164 1.23 -9.06 -9.87
C HIS A 164 0.20 -8.73 -10.94
N GLY A 165 0.61 -8.86 -12.20
CA GLY A 165 -0.22 -8.56 -13.37
C GLY A 165 -0.17 -7.08 -13.78
N ARG A 166 -0.71 -6.78 -14.96
CA ARG A 166 -0.69 -5.43 -15.54
C ARG A 166 -1.84 -4.53 -15.11
N ALA A 167 -2.93 -5.10 -14.60
CA ALA A 167 -4.11 -4.36 -14.18
C ALA A 167 -4.18 -4.32 -12.65
N LEU A 168 -4.59 -3.18 -12.10
CA LEU A 168 -4.86 -3.09 -10.67
C LEU A 168 -6.04 -4.01 -10.32
N PRO A 169 -5.92 -4.85 -9.28
CA PRO A 169 -7.06 -5.60 -8.79
C PRO A 169 -8.12 -4.63 -8.23
N SER A 170 -9.38 -4.98 -8.38
CA SER A 170 -10.49 -4.22 -7.80
C SER A 170 -10.55 -4.44 -6.29
N PRO A 171 -10.72 -3.37 -5.48
CA PRO A 171 -10.88 -3.53 -4.03
C PRO A 171 -12.10 -4.40 -3.73
N SER A 172 -11.97 -5.27 -2.73
CA SER A 172 -13.05 -6.16 -2.29
C SER A 172 -13.86 -5.58 -1.13
N ILE A 173 -13.38 -4.50 -0.52
CA ILE A 173 -14.05 -3.77 0.54
C ILE A 173 -13.98 -2.28 0.20
N CYS A 174 -15.11 -1.60 0.30
CA CYS A 174 -15.20 -0.14 0.26
C CYS A 174 -16.21 0.31 1.31
N SER A 175 -15.88 1.38 2.01
CA SER A 175 -16.73 2.01 3.02
C SER A 175 -16.87 3.49 2.70
N ASP A 176 -18.10 3.98 2.71
CA ASP A 176 -18.41 5.39 2.58
C ASP A 176 -18.54 6.04 3.98
N PRO A 177 -18.21 7.33 4.14
CA PRO A 177 -18.40 8.02 5.41
C PRO A 177 -19.89 8.10 5.77
N GLU A 178 -20.21 7.86 7.03
CA GLU A 178 -21.59 8.03 7.53
C GLU A 178 -22.03 9.51 7.47
N PRO A 179 -23.33 9.79 7.30
CA PRO A 179 -23.87 11.14 7.44
C PRO A 179 -23.51 11.75 8.81
N ARG A 180 -23.30 13.06 8.87
CA ARG A 180 -23.14 13.79 10.13
C ARG A 180 -24.49 14.15 10.74
#